data_AF-A0A1U7AFT3-F1
#
_entry.id   AF-A0A1U7AFT3-F1
#
_cell.length_a   1.000
_cell.length_b   1.000
_cell.length_c   1.000
_cell.angle_alpha   90.00
_cell.angle_beta   90.00
_cell.angle_gamma   90.00
#
_symmetry.space_group_name_H-M   'P 1'
#
loop_
_entity.id
_entity.type
_entity.pdbx_description
1 polymer ?
#
loop_
_entity_poly.entity_id
_entity_poly.type
_entity_poly.pdbx_seq_one_letter_code
_entity_poly.pdbx_strand_id
1 'polypeptide(L)'
;MFYLFMVFSFVVVLLALLHFLLFLLSFSKSSANKLSSFESGFTSVGMSQKSFSLQFFLLMVVFIIFDIEVVLLLGFVVKDFWSSVGMLMVVVFVLGGLFLEWKTGKLIWMF
;
A
#
# COMPACT_ATOMS: atom_id res chain seq x y z
N MET A 1 15.09 7.49 24.33
CA MET A 1 15.73 7.81 23.03
C MET A 1 16.94 6.91 22.75
N PHE A 2 17.92 6.79 23.64
CA PHE A 2 19.07 5.89 23.44
C PHE A 2 18.69 4.41 23.24
N TYR A 3 17.75 3.88 24.02
CA TYR A 3 17.25 2.50 23.86
C TYR A 3 16.62 2.26 22.48
N LEU A 4 15.82 3.21 21.98
CA LEU A 4 15.22 3.14 20.65
C LEU A 4 16.29 3.10 19.55
N PHE A 5 17.34 3.92 19.68
CA PHE A 5 18.46 3.91 18.75
C PHE A 5 19.22 2.58 18.78
N MET A 6 19.45 2.01 19.96
CA MET A 6 20.11 0.71 20.12
C MET A 6 19.30 -0.41 19.46
N VAL A 7 17.99 -0.49 19.73
CA VAL A 7 17.09 -1.47 19.10
C VAL A 7 17.08 -1.32 17.58
N PHE A 8 16.99 -0.08 17.07
CA PHE A 8 17.01 0.17 15.63
C PHE A 8 18.32 -0.29 14.97
N SER A 9 19.46 0.07 15.57
CA SER A 9 20.77 -0.34 15.06
C SER A 9 20.93 -1.86 15.03
N PHE A 10 20.42 -2.56 16.05
CA PHE A 10 20.44 -4.02 16.11
C PHE A 10 19.61 -4.66 14.98
N VAL A 11 18.40 -4.16 14.73
CA VAL A 11 17.54 -4.66 13.65
C VAL A 11 18.19 -4.48 12.28
N VAL A 12 18.80 -3.32 12.03
CA VAL A 12 19.48 -3.05 10.75
C VAL A 12 20.66 -4.00 10.54
N VAL A 13 21.49 -4.20 11.58
CA VAL A 13 22.62 -5.12 11.52
C VAL A 13 22.15 -6.57 11.29
N LEU A 14 21.09 -7.00 11.97
CA LEU A 14 20.50 -8.32 11.80
C LEU A 14 20.03 -8.55 10.36
N LEU A 15 19.28 -7.59 9.79
CA LEU A 15 18.78 -7.68 8.41
C LEU A 15 19.93 -7.73 7.39
N ALA A 16 20.97 -6.91 7.59
CA ALA A 16 22.14 -6.93 6.73
C ALA A 16 22.88 -8.27 6.79
N LEU A 17 23.05 -8.83 7.99
CA LEU A 17 23.69 -10.14 8.19
C LEU A 17 22.88 -11.26 7.54
N LEU A 18 21.56 -11.27 7.73
CA LEU A 18 20.67 -12.25 7.09
C LEU A 18 20.75 -12.17 5.56
N HIS A 19 20.74 -10.95 5.00
CA HIS A 19 20.85 -10.76 3.56
C HIS A 19 22.21 -11.24 3.02
N PHE A 20 23.29 -10.95 3.73
CA PHE A 20 24.63 -11.40 3.37
C PHE A 20 24.76 -12.93 3.42
N LEU A 21 24.19 -13.56 4.45
CA LEU A 21 24.20 -15.02 4.59
C LEU A 21 23.35 -15.68 3.50
N LEU A 22 22.18 -15.13 3.16
CA LEU A 22 21.37 -15.58 2.03
C LEU A 22 22.14 -15.47 0.70
N PHE A 23 22.90 -14.39 0.51
CA PHE A 23 23.73 -14.22 -0.67
C PHE A 23 24.82 -15.29 -0.77
N LEU A 24 25.52 -15.59 0.34
CA LEU A 24 26.55 -16.64 0.39
C LEU A 24 25.99 -18.04 0.15
N LEU A 25 24.79 -18.34 0.67
CA LEU A 25 24.14 -19.64 0.48
C LEU A 25 23.51 -19.78 -0.92
N SER A 26 23.30 -18.68 -1.66
CA SER A 26 22.62 -18.71 -2.94
C SER A 26 23.49 -19.33 -4.03
N PHE A 27 23.15 -20.53 -4.48
CA PHE A 27 23.76 -21.15 -5.65
C PHE A 27 23.10 -20.64 -6.93
N SER A 28 23.63 -19.54 -7.48
CA SER A 28 23.14 -18.98 -8.74
C SER A 28 23.93 -19.51 -9.94
N LYS A 29 23.40 -20.54 -10.61
CA LYS A 29 23.81 -20.87 -11.98
C LYS A 29 23.06 -19.98 -12.96
N SER A 30 23.74 -19.02 -13.57
CA SER A 30 23.16 -18.13 -14.60
C SER A 30 23.10 -18.86 -15.94
N SER A 31 21.95 -19.46 -16.26
CA SER A 31 21.65 -19.91 -17.62
C SER A 31 20.84 -18.84 -18.36
N ALA A 32 21.00 -18.74 -19.69
CA ALA A 32 20.26 -17.78 -20.50
C ALA A 32 18.73 -17.90 -20.32
N ASN A 33 18.22 -19.13 -20.21
CA ASN A 33 16.79 -19.40 -19.97
C ASN A 33 16.30 -18.99 -18.58
N LYS A 34 17.19 -18.88 -17.58
CA LYS A 34 16.85 -18.38 -16.24
C LYS A 34 16.78 -16.85 -16.22
N LEU A 35 17.48 -16.19 -17.14
CA LEU A 35 17.54 -14.73 -17.26
C LEU A 35 16.46 -14.17 -18.21
N SER A 36 15.83 -15.01 -19.04
CA SER A 36 14.73 -14.62 -19.91
C SER A 36 13.38 -14.57 -19.17
N SER A 37 12.49 -13.67 -19.58
CA SER A 37 11.10 -13.62 -19.12
C SER A 37 10.36 -14.93 -19.40
N PHE A 38 9.52 -15.36 -18.47
CA PHE A 38 8.72 -16.57 -18.63
C PHE A 38 7.54 -16.31 -19.58
N GLU A 39 7.58 -16.87 -20.78
CA GLU A 39 6.51 -16.77 -21.77
C GLU A 39 6.01 -18.14 -22.26
N SER A 40 5.96 -19.15 -21.38
CA SER A 40 5.46 -20.49 -21.74
C SER A 40 6.12 -21.11 -22.98
N GLY A 41 7.40 -20.80 -23.22
CA GLY A 41 8.19 -21.32 -24.35
C GLY A 41 8.20 -20.45 -25.60
N PHE A 42 7.51 -19.30 -25.59
CA PHE A 42 7.58 -18.31 -26.66
C PHE A 42 8.70 -17.29 -26.44
N THR A 43 9.15 -16.65 -27.52
CA THR A 43 10.06 -15.50 -27.45
C THR A 43 9.26 -14.24 -27.16
N SER A 44 9.75 -13.39 -26.25
CA SER A 44 9.12 -12.09 -25.97
C SER A 44 9.13 -11.19 -27.19
N VAL A 45 7.99 -11.12 -27.87
CA VAL A 45 7.76 -10.24 -29.01
C VAL A 45 6.80 -9.14 -28.61
N GLY A 46 7.31 -7.90 -28.56
CA GLY A 46 6.48 -6.70 -28.50
C GLY A 46 6.89 -5.70 -27.42
N MET A 47 6.38 -4.48 -27.55
CA MET A 47 6.42 -3.50 -26.47
C MET A 47 5.41 -3.90 -25.40
N SER A 48 5.86 -3.97 -24.13
CA SER A 48 4.99 -4.16 -22.96
C SER A 48 4.18 -2.89 -22.66
N GLN A 49 3.38 -2.44 -23.63
CA GLN A 49 2.42 -1.37 -23.43
C GLN A 49 1.07 -2.00 -23.10
N LYS A 50 0.89 -2.34 -21.83
CA LYS A 50 -0.46 -2.63 -21.34
C LYS A 50 -1.22 -1.33 -21.20
N SER A 51 -2.44 -1.30 -21.72
CA SER A 51 -3.37 -0.21 -21.43
C SER A 51 -3.56 -0.14 -19.91
N PHE A 52 -3.35 1.04 -19.36
CA PHE A 52 -3.55 1.27 -17.94
C PHE A 52 -5.05 1.30 -17.65
N SER A 53 -5.49 0.52 -16.65
CA SER A 53 -6.91 0.51 -16.30
C SER A 53 -7.23 1.72 -15.42
N LEU A 54 -8.23 2.51 -15.84
CA LEU A 54 -8.72 3.66 -15.09
C LEU A 54 -9.30 3.25 -13.72
N GLN A 55 -9.74 2.01 -13.58
CA GLN A 55 -10.26 1.46 -12.34
C GLN A 55 -9.18 1.44 -11.24
N PHE A 56 -7.95 1.01 -11.55
CA PHE A 56 -6.86 1.02 -10.56
C PHE A 56 -6.48 2.44 -10.14
N PHE A 57 -6.57 3.41 -11.05
CA PHE A 57 -6.37 4.82 -10.71
C PHE A 57 -7.44 5.37 -9.79
N LEU A 58 -8.72 5.10 -10.09
CA LEU A 58 -9.82 5.55 -9.23
C LEU A 58 -9.72 4.95 -7.82
N LEU A 59 -9.34 3.67 -7.71
CA LEU A 59 -9.10 3.02 -6.43
C LEU A 59 -7.97 3.70 -5.66
N MET A 60 -6.86 4.06 -6.32
CA MET A 60 -5.77 4.80 -5.68
C MET A 60 -6.23 6.17 -5.17
N VAL A 61 -7.01 6.92 -5.96
CA VAL A 61 -7.50 8.25 -5.54
C VAL A 61 -8.44 8.14 -4.34
N VAL A 62 -9.39 7.20 -4.36
CA VAL A 62 -10.31 6.95 -3.23
C VAL A 62 -9.53 6.53 -1.98
N PHE A 63 -8.52 5.67 -2.13
CA PHE A 63 -7.68 5.24 -1.01
C PHE A 63 -6.94 6.41 -0.36
N ILE A 64 -6.38 7.33 -1.14
CA ILE A 64 -5.68 8.52 -0.61
C ILE A 64 -6.64 9.42 0.16
N ILE A 65 -7.85 9.63 -0.35
CA ILE A 65 -8.86 10.46 0.32
C ILE A 65 -9.28 9.81 1.64
N PHE A 66 -9.56 8.50 1.62
CA PHE A 66 -9.94 7.75 2.81
C PHE A 66 -8.83 7.71 3.88
N ASP A 67 -7.57 7.62 3.48
CA ASP A 67 -6.44 7.66 4.42
C ASP A 67 -6.37 9.02 5.16
N ILE A 68 -6.60 10.13 4.45
CA ILE A 68 -6.70 11.47 5.05
C ILE A 68 -7.89 11.56 6.02
N GLU A 69 -9.03 10.97 5.67
CA GLU A 69 -10.21 10.92 6.55
C GLU A 69 -9.93 10.15 7.85
N VAL A 70 -9.18 9.05 7.78
CA VAL A 70 -8.76 8.28 8.97
C VAL A 70 -7.81 9.10 9.84
N VAL A 71 -6.87 9.84 9.25
CA VAL A 71 -6.00 10.76 10.01
C VAL A 71 -6.82 11.83 10.72
N LEU A 72 -7.84 12.39 10.07
CA LEU A 72 -8.75 13.36 10.68
C LEU A 72 -9.51 12.75 11.86
N LEU A 73 -9.99 11.50 11.74
CA LEU A 73 -10.65 10.78 12.83
C LEU A 73 -9.71 10.53 14.02
N LEU A 74 -8.47 10.12 13.77
CA LEU A 74 -7.47 9.86 14.82
C LEU A 74 -7.01 11.15 15.52
N GLY A 75 -7.01 12.28 14.82
CA GLY A 75 -6.59 13.57 15.38
C GLY A 75 -7.57 14.17 16.39
N PHE A 76 -8.84 13.77 16.38
CA PHE A 76 -9.85 14.27 17.32
C PHE A 76 -9.77 13.54 18.66
N VAL A 77 -9.31 14.26 19.70
CA VAL A 77 -9.36 13.78 21.08
C VAL A 77 -10.60 14.36 21.76
N VAL A 78 -11.52 13.49 22.17
CA VAL A 78 -12.72 13.90 22.92
C VAL A 78 -12.31 14.31 24.34
N LYS A 79 -12.46 15.60 24.64
CA LYS A 79 -12.19 16.18 25.97
C LYS A 79 -13.38 16.95 26.52
N ASP A 80 -14.07 17.68 25.65
CA ASP A 80 -15.21 18.52 25.99
C ASP A 80 -16.44 18.18 25.12
N PHE A 81 -17.63 18.59 25.54
CA PHE A 81 -18.87 18.40 24.78
C PHE A 81 -18.77 18.89 23.33
N TRP A 82 -18.15 20.06 23.12
CA TRP A 82 -17.92 20.62 21.78
C TRP A 82 -16.99 19.75 20.92
N SER A 83 -15.99 19.10 21.52
CA SER A 83 -15.12 18.16 20.81
C SER A 83 -15.85 16.86 20.42
N SER A 84 -16.80 16.40 21.24
CA SER A 84 -17.66 15.26 20.90
C SER A 84 -18.58 15.57 19.72
N VAL A 85 -19.13 16.78 19.66
CA VAL A 85 -19.94 17.24 18.52
C VAL A 85 -19.08 17.33 17.25
N GLY A 86 -17.86 17.85 17.35
CA GLY A 86 -16.91 17.89 16.24
C GLY A 86 -16.57 16.50 15.70
N MET A 87 -16.28 15.54 16.58
CA MET A 87 -16.03 14.15 16.20
C MET A 87 -17.24 13.52 15.49
N LEU A 88 -18.45 13.73 16.01
CA LEU A 88 -19.68 13.24 15.38
C LEU A 88 -19.87 13.80 13.97
N MET A 89 -19.58 15.10 13.76
CA MET A 89 -19.66 15.71 12.43
C MET A 89 -18.67 15.08 11.44
N VAL A 90 -17.43 14.83 11.88
CA VAL A 90 -16.42 14.16 11.04
C VAL A 90 -16.84 12.73 10.71
N VAL A 91 -17.35 11.98 11.68
CA VAL A 91 -17.85 10.62 11.45
C VAL A 91 -19.00 10.60 10.44
N VAL A 92 -19.96 11.53 10.56
CA VAL A 92 -21.07 11.64 9.61
C VAL A 92 -20.57 12.02 8.22
N PHE A 93 -19.59 12.92 8.12
CA PHE A 93 -18.96 13.29 6.85
C PHE A 93 -18.32 12.07 6.15
N VAL A 94 -17.50 11.30 6.87
CA VAL A 94 -16.85 10.09 6.34
C VAL A 94 -17.87 9.03 5.90
N LEU A 95 -18.87 8.75 6.74
CA LEU A 95 -19.92 7.79 6.40
C LEU A 95 -20.76 8.25 5.20
N GLY A 96 -21.04 9.55 5.10
CA GLY A 96 -21.73 10.15 3.96
C GLY A 96 -20.93 10.02 2.65
N GLY A 97 -19.62 10.28 2.70
CA GLY A 97 -18.69 10.11 1.59
C GLY A 97 -18.68 8.66 1.08
N LEU A 98 -18.47 7.70 1.99
CA LEU A 98 -18.48 6.27 1.67
C LEU A 98 -19.81 5.82 1.05
N PHE A 99 -20.94 6.31 1.55
CA PHE A 99 -22.25 5.97 1.00
C PHE A 99 -22.44 6.49 -0.42
N LEU A 100 -21.97 7.71 -0.71
CA LEU A 100 -22.01 8.27 -2.07
C LEU A 100 -21.13 7.46 -3.03
N GLU A 101 -19.93 7.10 -2.61
CA GLU A 101 -19.00 6.30 -3.42
C GLU A 101 -19.59 4.91 -3.74
N TRP A 102 -20.19 4.25 -2.74
CA TRP A 102 -20.88 2.98 -2.95
C TRP A 102 -22.00 3.14 -3.97
N LYS A 103 -22.88 4.13 -3.82
CA LYS A 103 -23.98 4.37 -4.77
C LYS A 103 -23.50 4.62 -6.20
N THR A 104 -22.34 5.26 -6.37
CA THR A 104 -21.77 5.49 -7.71
C THR A 104 -21.17 4.24 -8.36
N GLY A 105 -21.06 3.12 -7.64
CA GLY A 105 -20.57 1.86 -8.19
C GLY A 105 -19.09 1.87 -8.58
N LYS A 106 -18.33 2.91 -8.22
CA LYS A 106 -16.90 3.04 -8.54
C LYS A 106 -16.01 1.99 -7.86
N LEU A 107 -16.55 1.34 -6.83
CA LEU A 107 -15.90 0.27 -6.06
C LEU A 107 -16.20 -1.13 -6.60
N ILE A 108 -17.09 -1.25 -7.60
CA ILE A 108 -17.51 -2.54 -8.13
C ILE A 108 -16.58 -2.92 -9.28
N TRP A 109 -15.93 -4.06 -9.12
CA TRP A 109 -15.13 -4.67 -10.17
C TRP A 109 -16.07 -5.43 -11.11
N MET A 110 -16.43 -4.82 -12.24
CA MET A 110 -16.93 -5.59 -13.38
C MET A 110 -15.73 -5.92 -14.26
N PHE A 111 -15.56 -7.24 -14.48
CA PHE A 111 -14.57 -7.82 -15.38
C PHE A 111 -14.58 -7.18 -16.76
#